data_AF-A0A7J0GXB7-F1
#
_entry.id   AF-A0A7J0GXB7-F1
#
_cell.length_a   1.000
_cell.length_b   1.000
_cell.length_c   1.000
_cell.angle_alpha   90.00
_cell.angle_beta   90.00
_cell.angle_gamma   90.00
#
_symmetry.space_group_name_H-M   'P 1'
#
loop_
_entity.id
_entity.type
_entity.pdbx_description
1 polymer ?
#
loop_
_entity_poly.entity_id
_entity_poly.type
_entity_poly.pdbx_seq_one_letter_code
_entity_poly.pdbx_strand_id
1 'polypeptide(L)'
;MSSAFQVWRNCFDDYITPVSIWHPRAPEGFVSPGCVAVPSYTEPEPDCVYCVAESIAEETVFEEQKIWSAPDSYPWACHSYQAKSDALHFVALRQPREKILIGGQ
;
A
#
# COMPACT_ATOMS: atom_id res chain seq x y z
N MET A 1 -20.32 0.98 -4.11
CA MET A 1 -19.21 1.95 -4.11
C MET A 1 -18.01 1.26 -3.52
N SER A 2 -16.91 1.13 -4.26
CA SER A 2 -15.66 0.59 -3.71
C SER A 2 -15.07 1.67 -2.80
N SER A 3 -14.88 1.34 -1.53
CA SER A 3 -14.17 2.19 -0.56
C SER A 3 -12.74 1.69 -0.44
N ALA A 4 -11.78 2.55 -0.15
CA ALA A 4 -10.39 2.20 0.10
C ALA A 4 -10.05 2.34 1.59
N PHE A 5 -9.23 1.44 2.12
CA PHE A 5 -8.67 1.64 3.44
C PHE A 5 -7.29 2.27 3.34
N GLN A 6 -7.01 3.24 4.20
CA GLN A 6 -5.69 3.85 4.28
C GLN A 6 -4.70 2.77 4.70
N VAL A 7 -3.55 2.67 4.04
CA VAL A 7 -2.42 1.81 4.42
C VAL A 7 -1.41 2.64 5.21
N TRP A 8 -1.03 3.79 4.67
CA TRP A 8 0.00 4.66 5.22
C TRP A 8 -0.27 6.13 4.88
N ARG A 9 0.28 7.06 5.67
CA ARG A 9 0.41 8.47 5.31
C ARG A 9 1.66 9.05 5.97
N ASN A 10 2.22 10.11 5.39
CA ASN A 10 3.32 10.83 6.02
C ASN A 10 2.87 11.64 7.25
N CYS A 11 3.79 11.91 8.17
CA CYS A 11 3.55 12.77 9.32
C CYS A 11 3.49 14.23 8.89
N PHE A 12 2.60 15.01 9.50
CA PHE A 12 2.42 16.42 9.17
C PHE A 12 3.62 17.28 9.57
N ASP A 13 4.34 16.88 10.63
CA ASP A 13 5.42 17.68 11.21
C ASP A 13 6.75 17.55 10.44
N ASP A 14 6.94 16.46 9.68
CA ASP A 14 8.20 16.16 9.00
C ASP A 14 8.17 16.48 7.49
N TYR A 15 6.98 16.71 6.91
CA TYR A 15 6.80 16.80 5.46
C TYR A 15 5.96 18.01 5.03
N ILE A 16 6.45 18.74 4.03
CA ILE A 16 5.78 19.96 3.51
C ILE A 16 4.54 19.63 2.68
N THR A 17 4.49 18.44 2.05
CA THR A 17 3.39 18.02 1.17
C THR A 17 2.72 16.75 1.67
N PRO A 18 1.37 16.72 1.76
CA PRO A 18 0.64 15.55 2.23
C PRO A 18 0.73 14.41 1.22
N VAL A 19 0.98 13.19 1.71
CA VAL A 19 0.94 11.96 0.91
C VAL A 19 0.31 10.84 1.73
N SER A 20 -0.60 10.10 1.10
CA SER A 20 -1.16 8.87 1.67
C SER A 20 -1.23 7.76 0.64
N ILE A 21 -1.17 6.52 1.13
CA ILE A 21 -1.28 5.30 0.35
C ILE A 21 -2.54 4.56 0.81
N TRP A 22 -3.35 4.12 -0.13
CA TRP A 22 -4.63 3.45 0.10
C TRP A 22 -4.68 2.13 -0.66
N HIS A 23 -5.42 1.17 -0.10
CA HIS A 23 -5.71 -0.09 -0.77
C HIS A 23 -7.21 -0.17 -1.03
N PRO A 24 -7.63 -0.24 -2.31
CA PRO A 24 -9.04 -0.40 -2.66
C PRO A 24 -9.65 -1.67 -2.06
N ARG A 25 -10.90 -1.59 -1.60
CA ARG A 25 -11.69 -2.75 -1.21
C ARG A 25 -12.47 -3.21 -2.42
N ALA A 26 -11.99 -4.29 -3.02
CA ALA A 26 -12.68 -4.87 -4.16
C ALA A 26 -14.07 -5.40 -3.74
N PRO A 27 -15.11 -5.17 -4.55
CA PRO A 27 -16.40 -5.81 -4.37
C PRO A 27 -16.30 -7.32 -4.66
N GLU A 28 -17.35 -8.07 -4.32
CA GLU A 28 -17.44 -9.51 -4.61
C GLU A 28 -17.27 -9.81 -6.11
N GLY A 29 -16.43 -10.78 -6.45
CA GLY A 29 -16.10 -11.15 -7.83
C GLY A 29 -15.00 -10.29 -8.47
N PHE A 30 -14.37 -9.41 -7.71
CA PHE A 30 -13.28 -8.53 -8.16
C PHE A 30 -12.10 -8.56 -7.19
N VAL A 31 -10.92 -8.22 -7.70
CA VAL A 31 -9.67 -8.07 -6.94
C VAL A 31 -9.07 -6.68 -7.14
N SER A 32 -8.35 -6.21 -6.12
CA SER A 32 -7.54 -5.01 -6.21
C SER A 32 -6.09 -5.41 -6.51
N PRO A 33 -5.55 -5.11 -7.70
CA PRO A 33 -4.22 -5.57 -8.10
C PRO A 33 -3.08 -4.81 -7.39
N GLY A 34 -3.38 -3.65 -6.77
CA GLY A 34 -2.38 -2.81 -6.13
C GLY A 34 -2.97 -1.72 -5.22
N CYS A 35 -2.07 -0.91 -4.67
CA CYS A 35 -2.38 0.29 -3.90
C CYS A 35 -2.36 1.55 -4.78
N VAL A 36 -2.94 2.63 -4.26
CA VAL A 36 -2.90 3.97 -4.87
C VAL A 36 -2.27 4.97 -3.91
N ALA A 37 -1.39 5.83 -4.41
CA ALA A 37 -0.81 6.94 -3.66
C ALA A 37 -1.46 8.26 -4.11
N VAL A 38 -1.86 9.11 -3.16
CA VAL A 38 -2.50 10.41 -3.44
C VAL A 38 -1.82 11.54 -2.68
N PRO A 39 -1.77 12.76 -3.25
CA PRO A 39 -1.18 13.94 -2.61
C PRO A 39 -2.18 14.60 -1.62
N SER A 40 -2.80 13.80 -0.76
CA SER A 40 -3.82 14.22 0.21
C SER A 40 -3.81 13.26 1.41
N TYR A 41 -4.55 13.60 2.46
CA TYR A 41 -4.88 12.68 3.57
C TYR A 41 -6.29 12.12 3.50
N THR A 42 -7.05 12.49 2.47
CA THR A 42 -8.41 12.02 2.25
C THR A 42 -8.41 10.73 1.44
N GLU A 43 -9.43 9.90 1.65
CA GLU A 43 -9.68 8.75 0.79
C GLU A 43 -9.79 9.23 -0.67
N PRO A 44 -9.19 8.51 -1.64
CA PRO A 44 -9.37 8.81 -3.04
C PRO A 44 -10.83 8.72 -3.47
N GLU A 45 -11.22 9.50 -4.47
CA GLU A 45 -12.55 9.37 -5.07
C GLU A 45 -12.75 7.95 -5.64
N PRO A 46 -13.95 7.35 -5.49
CA PRO A 46 -14.18 5.95 -5.86
C PRO A 46 -13.96 5.61 -7.34
N ASP A 47 -13.93 6.61 -8.21
CA ASP A 47 -13.72 6.48 -9.65
C ASP A 47 -12.27 6.68 -10.08
N CYS A 48 -11.34 6.97 -9.15
CA CYS A 48 -9.94 7.18 -9.49
C CYS A 48 -9.19 5.88 -9.84
N VAL A 49 -9.71 4.73 -9.39
CA VAL A 49 -9.17 3.39 -9.63
C VAL A 49 -10.29 2.37 -9.81
N TYR A 50 -10.00 1.30 -10.55
CA TYR A 50 -10.94 0.21 -10.79
C TYR A 50 -10.36 -1.11 -10.28
N CYS A 51 -11.24 -1.93 -9.69
CA CYS A 51 -10.91 -3.31 -9.39
C CYS A 51 -11.07 -4.16 -10.66
N VAL A 52 -10.35 -5.27 -10.72
CA VAL A 52 -10.30 -6.17 -11.87
C VAL A 52 -11.15 -7.40 -11.58
N ALA A 53 -11.92 -7.91 -12.55
CA ALA A 53 -12.73 -9.10 -12.34
C ALA A 53 -11.84 -10.31 -12.02
N GLU A 54 -12.23 -11.11 -11.03
CA GLU A 54 -11.46 -12.30 -10.59
C GLU A 54 -11.20 -13.27 -11.75
N SER A 55 -12.15 -13.41 -12.66
CA SER A 55 -12.06 -14.33 -13.81
C SER A 55 -10.95 -14.00 -14.82
N ILE A 56 -10.37 -12.80 -14.76
CA ILE A 56 -9.30 -12.34 -15.65
C ILE A 56 -8.03 -11.96 -14.89
N ALA A 57 -7.98 -12.22 -13.58
CA ALA A 57 -6.81 -11.98 -12.74
C ALA A 57 -6.11 -13.31 -12.43
N GLU A 58 -4.80 -13.25 -12.27
CA GLU A 58 -3.98 -14.40 -11.86
C GLU A 58 -3.30 -14.09 -10.52
N GLU A 59 -3.18 -15.12 -9.68
CA GLU A 59 -2.39 -15.00 -8.45
C GLU A 59 -0.92 -14.80 -8.78
N THR A 60 -0.26 -13.95 -8.01
CA THR A 60 1.17 -13.67 -8.18
C THR A 60 1.85 -13.44 -6.83
N VAL A 61 3.17 -13.33 -6.87
CA VAL A 61 4.01 -13.01 -5.72
C VAL A 61 4.60 -11.62 -5.86
N PHE A 62 5.22 -11.12 -4.80
CA PHE A 62 6.00 -9.90 -4.87
C PHE A 62 7.40 -10.15 -5.44
N GLU A 63 7.96 -9.10 -6.03
CA GLU A 63 9.39 -9.02 -6.28
C GLU A 63 10.16 -9.08 -4.95
N GLU A 64 11.35 -9.69 -4.97
CA GLU A 64 12.17 -9.85 -3.76
C GLU A 64 12.63 -8.49 -3.21
N GLN A 65 12.89 -7.53 -4.10
CA GLN A 65 13.33 -6.21 -3.73
C GLN A 65 12.15 -5.34 -3.29
N LYS A 66 12.27 -4.82 -2.07
CA LYS A 66 11.40 -3.75 -1.56
C LYS A 66 11.66 -2.46 -2.35
N ILE A 67 10.60 -1.87 -2.91
CA ILE A 67 10.72 -0.63 -3.71
C ILE A 67 10.76 0.62 -2.83
N TRP A 68 10.10 0.59 -1.68
CA TRP A 68 10.09 1.70 -0.72
C TRP A 68 9.69 1.25 0.69
N SER A 69 10.12 2.01 1.71
CA SER A 69 9.70 1.79 3.08
C SER A 69 9.67 3.04 3.94
N ALA A 70 8.76 3.05 4.92
CA ALA A 70 8.79 3.90 6.10
C ALA A 70 8.76 3.02 7.36
N PRO A 71 9.92 2.49 7.80
CA PRO A 71 10.01 1.54 8.91
C PRO A 71 9.63 2.13 10.27
N ASP A 72 9.84 3.44 10.44
CA ASP A 72 9.59 4.15 11.70
C ASP A 72 8.19 4.75 11.83
N SER A 73 7.32 4.48 10.85
CA SER A 73 5.94 4.95 10.90
C SER A 73 5.18 4.35 12.08
N TYR A 74 4.33 5.17 12.69
CA TYR A 74 3.47 4.78 13.79
C TYR A 74 2.01 4.68 13.31
N PRO A 75 1.22 3.67 13.73
CA PRO A 75 1.60 2.57 14.63
C PRO A 75 2.34 1.41 13.95
N TRP A 76 2.38 1.39 12.62
CA TRP A 76 2.97 0.30 11.82
C TRP A 76 4.01 0.83 10.84
N ALA A 77 5.06 0.03 10.64
CA ALA A 77 5.95 0.21 9.51
C ALA A 77 5.16 0.01 8.20
N CYS A 78 5.56 0.73 7.16
CA CYS A 78 5.02 0.54 5.82
C CYS A 78 6.12 0.09 4.87
N HIS A 79 5.86 -0.98 4.12
CA HIS A 79 6.76 -1.51 3.11
C HIS A 79 6.00 -1.71 1.81
N SER A 80 6.55 -1.18 0.72
CA SER A 80 5.97 -1.33 -0.62
C SER A 80 6.81 -2.29 -1.45
N TYR A 81 6.10 -3.16 -2.16
CA TYR A 81 6.66 -4.16 -3.04
C TYR A 81 5.98 -4.06 -4.40
N GLN A 82 6.69 -4.43 -5.45
CA GLN A 82 6.09 -4.62 -6.77
C GLN A 82 5.49 -6.02 -6.85
N ALA A 83 4.28 -6.16 -7.40
CA ALA A 83 3.75 -7.46 -7.78
C ALA A 83 4.42 -7.93 -9.08
N LYS A 84 4.76 -9.22 -9.18
CA LYS A 84 5.32 -9.80 -10.40
C LYS A 84 4.24 -9.83 -11.49
N SER A 85 4.22 -8.81 -12.35
CA SER A 85 3.24 -8.63 -13.42
C SER A 85 3.73 -7.55 -14.40
N ASP A 86 3.39 -7.68 -15.68
CA ASP A 86 3.68 -6.67 -16.71
C ASP A 86 2.98 -5.32 -16.45
N ALA A 87 1.93 -5.32 -15.62
CA ALA A 87 1.24 -4.09 -15.23
C ALA A 87 1.97 -3.29 -14.14
N LEU A 88 3.03 -3.85 -13.54
CA LEU A 88 3.92 -3.19 -12.58
C LEU A 88 3.20 -2.54 -11.38
N HIS A 89 2.10 -3.12 -10.94
CA HIS A 89 1.39 -2.68 -9.74
C HIS A 89 2.28 -2.80 -8.51
N PHE A 90 2.10 -1.90 -7.55
CA PHE A 90 2.72 -2.01 -6.24
C PHE A 90 1.67 -2.30 -5.17
N VAL A 91 2.08 -3.00 -4.12
CA VAL A 91 1.29 -3.24 -2.92
C VAL A 91 2.07 -2.72 -1.72
N ALA A 92 1.42 -1.87 -0.92
CA ALA A 92 1.94 -1.38 0.34
C ALA A 92 1.34 -2.18 1.50
N LEU A 93 2.19 -2.65 2.40
CA LEU A 93 1.81 -3.48 3.53
C LEU A 93 2.14 -2.79 4.85
N ARG A 94 1.18 -2.85 5.78
CA ARG A 94 1.41 -2.57 7.19
C ARG A 94 2.10 -3.76 7.82
N GLN A 95 3.26 -3.52 8.42
CA GLN A 95 3.97 -4.55 9.17
C GLN A 95 4.25 -4.05 10.59
N PRO A 96 4.32 -4.95 11.59
CA PRO A 96 4.85 -4.58 12.90
C PRO A 96 6.22 -3.93 12.73
N ARG A 97 6.48 -2.84 13.47
CA ARG A 97 7.80 -2.21 13.44
C ARG A 97 8.86 -3.26 13.79
N GLU A 98 9.89 -3.38 12.96
CA GLU A 98 11.02 -4.25 13.26
C GLU A 98 11.61 -3.80 14.60
N LYS A 99 11.60 -4.72 15.58
CA LYS A 99 12.32 -4.48 16.83
C LYS A 99 13.80 -4.55 16.49
N ILE A 100 14.49 -3.43 16.61
CA ILE A 100 15.95 -3.43 16.63
C ILE A 100 16.36 -4.33 17.79
N LEU A 101 16.85 -5.54 17.49
CA LEU A 101 17.56 -6.34 18.46
C LEU A 101 18.87 -5.57 18.73
N ILE A 102 18.85 -4.71 19.74
CA ILE A 102 20.07 -4.14 20.29
C ILE A 102 20.83 -5.32 20.89
N GLY A 103 21.77 -5.85 20.12
CA GLY A 103 22.60 -6.97 20.54
C GLY A 103 23.44 -6.58 21.76
N GLY A 104 23.30 -7.35 22.83
CA GLY A 104 24.38 -7.80 23.70
C GLY A 104 25.07 -6.78 24.61
N GLN A 105 24.82 -6.91 25.91
CA GLN A 105 25.91 -7.11 26.87
C GLN A 105 25.82 -8.53 27.43
#